data_AF-A0A958FY76-F1
#
_entry.id   AF-A0A958FY76-F1
#
_cell.length_a   1.000
_cell.length_b   1.000
_cell.length_c   1.000
_cell.angle_alpha   90.00
_cell.angle_beta   90.00
_cell.angle_gamma   90.00
#
_symmetry.space_group_name_H-M   'P 1'
#
loop_
_entity.id
_entity.type
_entity.pdbx_description
1 polymer ?
#
loop_
_entity_poly.entity_id
_entity_poly.type
_entity_poly.pdbx_seq_one_letter_code
_entity_poly.pdbx_strand_id
1 'polypeptide(L)'
;MSIDFLYDLERDLDAGKDFFAVPGIGRNQWVIARTVDDLRRPAQRTVDHKKISVNIVRLLPVSEAVAGNYFLVPTRIGDPGARGEPNIEWSTVETKEAAEMMRDVRHGPSPFFGMQVEETIEPPEV
;
A
#
# COMPACT_ATOMS: atom_id res chain seq x y z
N MET A 1 -1.54 -18.10 -0.49
CA MET A 1 -2.79 -17.29 -0.42
C MET A 1 -2.41 -15.80 -0.38
N SER A 2 -3.29 -14.89 -0.80
CA SER A 2 -2.97 -13.44 -0.79
C SER A 2 -2.71 -12.90 0.61
N ILE A 3 -3.25 -13.54 1.66
CA ILE A 3 -2.96 -13.21 3.06
C ILE A 3 -1.48 -13.50 3.43
N ASP A 4 -0.86 -14.54 2.86
CA ASP A 4 0.53 -14.90 3.18
C ASP A 4 1.50 -13.78 2.75
N PHE A 5 1.20 -13.11 1.63
CA PHE A 5 1.94 -11.94 1.18
C PHE A 5 1.93 -10.80 2.21
N LEU A 6 0.81 -10.58 2.90
CA LEU A 6 0.71 -9.54 3.93
C LEU A 6 1.56 -9.86 5.16
N TYR A 7 1.53 -11.11 5.63
CA TYR A 7 2.37 -11.53 6.75
C TYR A 7 3.86 -11.53 6.40
N ASP A 8 4.21 -11.92 5.18
CA ASP A 8 5.59 -11.85 4.70
C ASP A 8 6.07 -10.39 4.61
N LEU A 9 5.21 -9.47 4.18
CA LEU A 9 5.48 -8.04 4.13
C LEU A 9 5.66 -7.44 5.53
N GLU A 10 4.76 -7.74 6.47
CA GLU A 10 4.87 -7.32 7.88
C GLU A 10 6.18 -7.82 8.51
N ARG A 11 6.47 -9.11 8.39
CA ARG A 11 7.71 -9.71 8.91
C ARG A 11 8.95 -9.06 8.31
N ASP A 12 8.93 -8.76 7.01
CA ASP A 12 10.06 -8.14 6.35
C ASP A 12 10.26 -6.68 6.80
N LEU A 13 9.18 -5.92 7.01
CA LEU A 13 9.22 -4.56 7.57
C LEU A 13 9.78 -4.57 9.00
N ASP A 14 9.30 -5.48 9.86
CA ASP A 14 9.80 -5.64 11.23
C ASP A 14 11.29 -6.04 11.27
N ALA A 15 11.79 -6.71 10.23
CA ALA A 15 13.19 -7.03 10.05
C ALA A 15 14.02 -5.83 9.51
N GLY A 16 13.42 -4.66 9.36
CA GLY A 16 14.07 -3.43 8.89
C GLY A 16 14.28 -3.37 7.37
N LYS A 17 13.54 -4.17 6.58
CA LYS A 17 13.60 -4.08 5.12
C LYS A 17 12.66 -2.99 4.63
N ASP A 18 13.12 -2.21 3.66
CA ASP A 18 12.31 -1.15 3.06
C ASP A 18 11.34 -1.67 2.01
N PHE A 19 10.11 -1.17 2.08
CA PHE A 19 9.10 -1.30 1.05
C PHE A 19 8.43 0.05 0.80
N PHE A 20 8.05 0.25 -0.44
CA PHE A 20 7.35 1.43 -0.90
C PHE A 20 6.06 1.01 -1.57
N ALA A 21 5.09 1.91 -1.62
CA ALA A 21 3.82 1.69 -2.27
C ALA A 21 3.37 2.93 -3.05
N VAL A 22 2.60 2.71 -4.10
CA VAL A 22 1.94 3.78 -4.86
C VAL A 22 0.54 3.34 -5.30
N PRO A 23 -0.44 4.26 -5.37
CA PRO A 23 -1.74 3.94 -5.95
C PRO A 23 -1.59 3.41 -7.38
N GLY A 24 -2.25 2.29 -7.66
CA GLY A 24 -2.39 1.74 -8.99
C GLY A 24 -3.45 2.47 -9.82
N ILE A 25 -3.60 2.05 -11.07
CA ILE A 25 -4.64 2.57 -11.98
C ILE A 25 -6.03 2.13 -11.51
N GLY A 26 -6.16 0.88 -11.05
CA GLY A 26 -7.41 0.33 -10.54
C GLY A 26 -7.93 1.06 -9.31
N ARG A 27 -9.24 0.96 -9.07
CA ARG A 27 -9.85 1.40 -7.82
C ARG A 27 -9.31 0.54 -6.68
N ASN A 28 -8.92 1.16 -5.56
CA ASN A 28 -8.39 0.47 -4.38
C ASN A 28 -7.16 -0.41 -4.65
N GLN A 29 -6.50 -0.22 -5.79
CA GLN A 29 -5.30 -0.98 -6.14
C GLN A 29 -4.06 -0.21 -5.67
N TRP A 30 -3.10 -0.94 -5.12
CA TRP A 30 -1.78 -0.42 -4.79
C TRP A 30 -0.70 -1.33 -5.37
N VAL A 31 0.39 -0.71 -5.80
CA VAL A 31 1.59 -1.41 -6.27
C VAL A 31 2.64 -1.25 -5.18
N ILE A 32 3.21 -2.36 -4.72
CA ILE A 32 4.22 -2.42 -3.66
C ILE A 32 5.52 -2.94 -4.25
N ALA A 33 6.64 -2.29 -3.95
CA ALA A 33 7.98 -2.68 -4.41
C ALA A 33 9.05 -2.37 -3.36
N ARG A 34 10.28 -2.84 -3.58
CA ARG A 34 11.41 -2.64 -2.65
C ARG A 34 12.12 -1.30 -2.84
N THR A 35 11.91 -0.62 -3.96
CA THR A 35 12.57 0.67 -4.25
C THR A 35 11.59 1.68 -4.83
N VAL A 36 11.89 2.96 -4.66
CA VAL A 36 11.13 4.06 -5.28
C VAL A 36 11.23 4.01 -6.80
N ASP A 37 12.39 3.64 -7.34
CA ASP A 37 12.63 3.55 -8.79
C ASP A 37 11.69 2.55 -9.49
N ASP A 38 11.42 1.41 -8.84
CA ASP A 38 10.47 0.41 -9.35
C ASP A 38 9.04 0.97 -9.42
N LEU A 39 8.72 1.99 -8.62
CA LEU A 39 7.40 2.59 -8.51
C LEU A 39 7.21 3.85 -9.35
N ARG A 40 8.27 4.51 -9.81
CA ARG A 40 8.16 5.72 -10.65
C ARG A 40 7.34 5.48 -11.91
N ARG A 41 7.56 4.35 -12.60
CA ARG A 41 6.81 4.01 -13.81
C ARG A 41 5.32 3.72 -13.52
N PRO A 42 4.96 2.88 -12.54
CA PRO A 42 3.58 2.76 -12.08
C PRO A 42 2.95 4.08 -11.65
N ALA A 43 3.67 4.91 -10.89
CA ALA A 43 3.22 6.21 -10.41
C ALA A 43 2.85 7.14 -11.57
N GLN A 44 3.77 7.31 -12.54
CA GLN A 44 3.52 8.12 -13.73
C GLN A 44 2.31 7.62 -14.52
N ARG A 45 2.16 6.30 -14.69
CA ARG A 45 0.98 5.73 -15.36
C ARG A 45 -0.32 6.06 -14.62
N THR A 46 -0.30 6.03 -13.29
CA THR A 46 -1.48 6.40 -12.48
C THR A 46 -1.80 7.88 -12.62
N VAL A 47 -0.79 8.76 -12.58
CA VAL A 47 -0.93 10.21 -12.80
C VAL A 47 -1.50 10.49 -14.18
N ASP A 48 -0.93 9.89 -15.22
CA ASP A 48 -1.35 10.07 -16.61
C ASP A 48 -2.80 9.62 -16.82
N HIS A 49 -3.22 8.56 -16.13
CA HIS A 49 -4.58 8.02 -16.22
C HIS A 49 -5.59 8.82 -15.40
N LYS A 50 -5.25 9.17 -14.15
CA LYS A 50 -6.18 9.81 -13.20
C LYS A 50 -6.14 11.33 -13.22
N LYS A 51 -5.12 11.93 -13.86
CA LYS A 51 -4.89 13.38 -13.95
C LYS A 51 -4.82 14.09 -12.59
N ILE A 52 -4.27 13.39 -11.60
CA ILE A 52 -4.04 13.89 -10.24
C ILE A 52 -2.62 13.53 -9.83
N SER A 53 -2.06 14.26 -8.87
CA SER A 53 -0.81 13.89 -8.24
C SER A 53 -0.94 12.58 -7.47
N VAL A 54 0.14 11.81 -7.41
CA VAL A 54 0.19 10.57 -6.62
C VAL A 54 1.44 10.54 -5.77
N ASN A 55 1.29 10.04 -4.55
CA ASN A 55 2.40 9.88 -3.62
C ASN A 55 2.93 8.45 -3.71
N ILE A 56 4.24 8.34 -3.90
CA ILE A 56 5.01 7.17 -3.52
C ILE A 56 5.26 7.29 -2.02
N VAL A 57 4.84 6.29 -1.27
CA VAL A 57 4.96 6.25 0.18
C VAL A 57 5.87 5.11 0.60
N ARG A 58 6.67 5.33 1.64
CA ARG A 58 7.32 4.26 2.38
C ARG A 58 6.31 3.59 3.30
N LEU A 59 6.31 2.26 3.30
CA LEU A 59 5.54 1.46 4.26
C LEU A 59 6.34 1.32 5.55
N LEU A 60 5.66 1.49 6.67
CA LEU A 60 6.23 1.44 8.00
C LEU A 60 5.51 0.36 8.83
N PRO A 61 6.23 -0.32 9.75
CA PRO A 61 5.58 -1.03 10.85
C PRO A 61 4.60 -0.11 11.58
N VAL A 62 3.47 -0.66 12.05
CA VAL A 62 2.45 0.13 12.76
C VAL A 62 3.01 0.79 14.02
N SER A 63 4.00 0.18 14.67
CA SER A 63 4.71 0.72 15.84
C SER A 63 5.55 1.96 15.53
N GLU A 64 5.93 2.17 14.27
CA GLU A 64 6.76 3.29 13.83
C GLU A 64 5.93 4.43 13.20
N ALA A 65 4.63 4.21 13.01
CA ALA A 65 3.74 5.25 12.51
C ALA A 65 3.58 6.37 13.55
N VAL A 66 3.93 7.59 13.16
CA VAL A 66 3.80 8.79 14.01
C VAL A 66 2.50 9.55 13.71
N ALA A 67 2.14 10.49 14.58
CA ALA A 67 0.97 11.35 14.38
C ALA A 67 1.08 12.11 13.03
N GLY A 68 0.01 12.05 12.23
CA GLY A 68 -0.03 12.64 10.89
C GLY A 68 0.25 11.65 9.75
N ASN A 69 0.74 10.44 10.05
CA ASN A 69 0.82 9.38 9.05
C ASN A 69 -0.57 8.81 8.75
N TYR A 70 -0.79 8.45 7.49
CA TYR A 70 -1.93 7.64 7.09
C TYR A 70 -1.57 6.15 7.21
N PHE A 71 -2.57 5.28 7.24
CA PHE A 71 -2.41 3.83 7.24
C PHE A 71 -2.94 3.22 5.95
N LEU A 72 -2.20 2.28 5.36
CA LEU A 72 -2.61 1.45 4.23
C LEU A 72 -3.22 0.16 4.75
N VAL A 73 -4.50 -0.06 4.45
CA VAL A 73 -5.32 -1.10 5.07
C VAL A 73 -5.89 -2.03 4.00
N PRO A 74 -5.66 -3.36 4.08
CA PRO A 74 -6.30 -4.31 3.18
C PRO A 74 -7.77 -4.47 3.57
N THR A 75 -8.69 -3.98 2.74
CA THR A 75 -10.15 -4.03 2.99
C THR A 75 -10.81 -5.24 2.37
N ARG A 76 -10.16 -5.88 1.40
CA ARG A 76 -10.62 -7.15 0.82
C ARG A 76 -9.45 -7.98 0.34
N ILE A 77 -9.35 -9.20 0.86
CA ILE A 77 -8.33 -10.19 0.48
C ILE A 77 -9.02 -11.28 -0.32
N GLY A 78 -8.73 -11.31 -1.62
CA GLY A 78 -9.24 -12.30 -2.56
C GLY A 78 -8.27 -13.45 -2.80
N ASP A 79 -8.70 -14.42 -3.61
CA ASP A 79 -7.83 -15.49 -4.09
C ASP A 79 -6.72 -14.93 -4.99
N PRO A 80 -5.50 -15.48 -4.92
CA PRO A 80 -4.42 -15.09 -5.81
C PRO A 80 -4.84 -15.17 -7.27
N GLY A 81 -4.31 -14.26 -8.08
CA GLY A 81 -4.52 -14.28 -9.52
C GLY A 81 -3.89 -15.49 -10.20
N ALA A 82 -4.09 -15.60 -11.51
CA ALA A 82 -3.68 -16.77 -12.29
C ALA A 82 -2.17 -17.04 -12.29
N ARG A 83 -1.33 -16.05 -11.95
CA ARG A 83 0.13 -16.19 -11.83
C ARG A 83 0.61 -16.17 -10.37
N GLY A 84 -0.31 -16.32 -9.41
CA GLY A 84 -0.01 -16.28 -7.99
C GLY A 84 0.15 -14.88 -7.41
N GLU A 85 -0.16 -13.83 -8.18
CA GLU A 85 -0.13 -12.46 -7.71
C GLU A 85 -1.18 -12.22 -6.60
N PRO A 86 -0.84 -11.46 -5.54
CA PRO A 86 -1.78 -11.16 -4.48
C PRO A 86 -2.94 -10.31 -5.02
N ASN A 87 -4.15 -10.68 -4.67
CA ASN A 87 -5.37 -9.96 -5.03
C ASN A 87 -5.95 -9.28 -3.78
N ILE A 88 -5.60 -8.01 -3.60
CA ILE A 88 -5.93 -7.24 -2.39
C ILE A 88 -6.48 -5.88 -2.80
N GLU A 89 -7.67 -5.55 -2.29
CA GLU A 89 -8.20 -4.18 -2.32
C GLU A 89 -7.77 -3.45 -1.05
N TRP A 90 -7.35 -2.21 -1.20
CA TRP A 90 -6.78 -1.39 -0.13
C TRP A 90 -7.55 -0.09 0.08
N SER A 91 -7.46 0.45 1.29
CA SER A 91 -7.93 1.79 1.63
C SER A 91 -6.87 2.52 2.46
N THR A 92 -6.97 3.85 2.48
CA THR A 92 -6.11 4.71 3.30
C THR A 92 -6.93 5.39 4.38
N VAL A 93 -6.48 5.32 5.62
CA VAL A 93 -7.18 5.90 6.78
C VAL A 93 -6.23 6.72 7.65
N GLU A 94 -6.77 7.64 8.44
CA GLU A 94 -5.96 8.59 9.23
C GLU A 94 -5.59 8.07 10.62
N THR A 95 -6.32 7.08 11.13
CA THR A 95 -6.13 6.59 12.50
C THR A 95 -5.94 5.09 12.53
N LYS A 96 -5.19 4.63 13.54
CA LYS A 96 -4.97 3.20 13.78
C LYS A 96 -6.28 2.49 14.09
N GLU A 97 -7.16 3.13 14.84
CA GLU A 97 -8.47 2.59 15.21
C GLU A 97 -9.36 2.38 13.98
N ALA A 98 -9.36 3.33 13.04
CA ALA A 98 -10.07 3.17 11.78
C ALA A 98 -9.49 2.01 10.95
N ALA A 99 -8.17 1.84 10.95
CA ALA A 99 -7.52 0.73 10.25
C ALA A 99 -7.93 -0.62 10.83
N GLU A 100 -7.95 -0.75 12.17
CA GLU A 100 -8.40 -1.94 12.89
C GLU A 100 -9.86 -2.30 12.58
N MET A 101 -10.73 -1.30 12.40
CA MET A 101 -12.14 -1.51 12.08
C MET A 101 -12.39 -1.86 10.61
N MET A 102 -11.50 -1.44 9.70
CA MET A 102 -11.69 -1.58 8.25
C MET A 102 -10.97 -2.77 7.62
N ARG A 103 -9.95 -3.31 8.29
CA ARG A 103 -9.16 -4.41 7.75
C ARG A 103 -10.00 -5.67 7.55
N ASP A 104 -9.69 -6.43 6.51
CA ASP A 104 -10.36 -7.70 6.23
C ASP A 104 -9.89 -8.77 7.24
N VAL A 105 -10.82 -9.25 8.07
CA VAL A 105 -10.55 -10.26 9.11
C VAL A 105 -11.01 -11.67 8.74
N ARG A 106 -11.52 -11.88 7.51
CA ARG A 106 -12.10 -13.18 7.10
C ARG A 106 -11.08 -14.33 7.09
N HIS A 107 -9.81 -14.01 6.94
CA HIS A 107 -8.69 -14.95 6.92
C HIS A 107 -7.80 -14.86 8.18
N GLY A 108 -8.29 -14.22 9.25
CA GLY A 108 -7.52 -13.88 10.44
C GLY A 108 -7.16 -12.39 10.50
N PRO A 109 -6.42 -11.94 11.54
CA PRO A 109 -6.06 -10.52 11.71
C PRO A 109 -5.07 -10.09 10.62
N SER A 110 -5.56 -9.46 9.56
CA SER A 110 -4.69 -9.00 8.47
C SER A 110 -3.80 -7.83 8.92
N PRO A 111 -2.51 -7.84 8.54
CA PRO A 111 -1.63 -6.70 8.75
C PRO A 111 -2.10 -5.46 8.00
N PHE A 112 -1.81 -4.28 8.56
CA PHE A 112 -1.91 -2.99 7.89
C PHE A 112 -0.64 -2.19 8.18
N PHE A 113 -0.39 -1.13 7.41
CA PHE A 113 0.93 -0.49 7.40
C PHE A 113 0.82 1.01 7.57
N GLY A 114 1.74 1.62 8.32
CA GLY A 114 1.89 3.07 8.30
C GLY A 114 2.42 3.53 6.95
N MET A 115 2.10 4.77 6.56
CA MET A 115 2.58 5.39 5.32
C MET A 115 3.28 6.70 5.63
N GLN A 116 4.47 6.87 5.05
CA GLN A 116 5.21 8.12 5.03
C GLN A 116 5.45 8.53 3.57
N VAL A 117 5.14 9.76 3.20
CA VAL A 117 5.38 10.25 1.83
C VAL A 117 6.88 10.40 1.58
N GLU A 118 7.36 9.80 0.49
CA GLU A 118 8.77 9.87 0.05
C GLU A 118 8.93 10.73 -1.20
N GLU A 119 8.04 10.54 -2.18
CA GLU A 119 8.08 11.26 -3.46
C GLU A 119 6.64 11.52 -3.93
N THR A 120 6.40 12.70 -4.49
CA THR A 120 5.13 13.05 -5.14
C THR A 120 5.37 13.21 -6.63
N ILE A 121 4.61 12.47 -7.45
CA ILE A 121 4.61 12.60 -8.89
C ILE A 121 3.44 13.48 -9.30
N GLU A 122 3.75 14.62 -9.91
CA GLU A 122 2.78 15.60 -10.38
C GLU A 122 2.32 15.30 -11.81
N PRO A 123 1.08 15.65 -12.19
CA PRO A 123 0.65 15.63 -13.58
C PRO A 123 1.48 16.62 -14.42
N PRO A 124 1.72 16.31 -15.71
CA PRO A 124 2.41 17.24 -16.59
C PRO A 124 1.63 18.56 -16.67
N GLU A 125 2.34 19.67 -16.55
CA GLU A 125 1.77 21.00 -16.78
C GLU A 125 1.19 21.07 -18.20
N VAL A 126 -0.06 21.54 -18.31
CA VAL A 126 -0.82 21.66 -19.57
C VAL A 126 -0.54 23.01 -20.21
#